data_AF-A0A4R4XBU8-F1
#
_entry.id   AF-A0A4R4XBU8-F1
#
_cell.length_a   1.000
_cell.length_b   1.000
_cell.length_c   1.000
_cell.angle_alpha   90.00
_cell.angle_beta   90.00
_cell.angle_gamma   90.00
#
_symmetry.space_group_name_H-M   'P 1'
#
loop_
_entity.id
_entity.type
_entity.pdbx_description
1 polymer ?
#
loop_
_entity_poly.entity_id
_entity_poly.type
_entity_poly.pdbx_seq_one_letter_code
_entity_poly.pdbx_strand_id
1 'polypeptide(L)'
;MATGESDWYEHRLLRGTDPPVNLHVFPPGCAEAEQVLLFRDWLRANKSDRDLYAWTKRELATRDWKYVQDYADAKSAVVREIPARVREAKSPG
;
A
#
# COMPACT_ATOMS: atom_id res chain seq x y z
N MET A 1 -27.06 16.45 5.92
CA MET A 1 -26.07 16.78 6.96
C MET A 1 -24.86 15.89 6.72
N ALA A 2 -23.69 16.47 6.46
CA ALA A 2 -22.45 15.73 6.25
C ALA A 2 -21.91 15.31 7.61
N THR A 3 -21.81 14.00 7.85
CA THR A 3 -21.12 13.43 9.00
C THR A 3 -19.63 13.51 8.71
N GLY A 4 -18.90 14.27 9.51
CA GLY A 4 -17.45 14.38 9.38
C GLY A 4 -16.75 13.07 9.68
N GLU A 5 -15.67 12.79 8.97
CA GLU A 5 -14.59 11.91 9.42
C GLU A 5 -13.29 12.37 8.76
N SER A 6 -12.38 12.85 9.61
CA SER A 6 -11.19 13.64 9.29
C SER A 6 -9.93 12.80 9.06
N ASP A 7 -10.01 11.47 9.01
CA ASP A 7 -8.81 10.62 9.20
C ASP A 7 -8.23 9.98 7.94
N TRP A 8 -8.79 10.27 6.75
CA TRP A 8 -8.38 9.62 5.49
C TRP A 8 -7.96 10.60 4.39
N TYR A 9 -7.47 11.80 4.71
CA TYR A 9 -6.98 12.77 3.72
C TYR A 9 -7.94 13.07 2.54
N GLU A 10 -9.25 12.99 2.74
CA GLU A 10 -10.24 13.09 1.64
C GLU A 10 -10.06 12.04 0.51
N HIS A 11 -9.37 10.93 0.79
CA HIS A 11 -9.15 9.83 -0.13
C HIS A 11 -10.48 9.19 -0.53
N ARG A 12 -10.67 9.01 -1.84
CA ARG A 12 -11.83 8.31 -2.42
C ARG A 12 -11.37 7.08 -3.17
N LEU A 13 -11.96 5.93 -2.84
CA LEU A 13 -11.78 4.68 -3.57
C LEU A 13 -12.98 4.46 -4.51
N LEU A 14 -12.73 4.51 -5.81
CA LEU A 14 -13.70 4.19 -6.85
C LEU A 14 -13.39 2.80 -7.43
N ARG A 15 -14.43 2.00 -7.70
CA ARG A 15 -14.29 0.64 -8.23
C ARG A 15 -14.93 0.52 -9.60
N GLY A 16 -14.12 0.21 -10.61
CA GLY A 16 -14.58 -0.21 -11.94
C GLY A 16 -14.74 -1.72 -12.00
N THR A 17 -15.65 -2.20 -12.86
CA THR A 17 -15.96 -3.64 -13.00
C THR A 17 -15.57 -4.24 -14.34
N ASP A 18 -15.40 -3.41 -15.38
CA ASP A 18 -15.03 -3.86 -16.72
C ASP A 18 -14.07 -2.83 -17.38
N PRO A 19 -12.74 -3.00 -17.25
CA PRO A 19 -12.05 -4.01 -16.43
C PRO A 19 -12.18 -3.75 -14.92
N PRO A 20 -11.92 -4.75 -14.06
CA PRO A 20 -11.87 -4.56 -12.61
C PRO A 20 -10.72 -3.62 -12.23
N VAL A 21 -11.04 -2.46 -11.66
CA VAL A 21 -10.09 -1.41 -11.31
C VAL A 21 -10.41 -0.82 -9.95
N ASN A 22 -9.37 -0.62 -9.12
CA ASN A 22 -9.44 0.22 -7.92
C ASN A 22 -8.75 1.56 -8.22
N LEU A 23 -9.52 2.64 -8.31
CA LEU A 23 -9.04 4.00 -8.51
C LEU A 23 -9.00 4.73 -7.17
N HIS A 24 -7.80 4.98 -6.69
CA HIS A 24 -7.53 5.77 -5.49
C HIS A 24 -7.35 7.24 -5.88
N VAL A 25 -8.22 8.11 -5.39
CA VAL A 25 -8.19 9.56 -5.65
C VAL A 25 -7.77 10.26 -4.37
N PHE A 26 -6.66 10.99 -4.43
CA PHE A 26 -6.11 11.76 -3.32
C PHE A 26 -6.09 13.25 -3.65
N PRO A 27 -6.22 14.15 -2.65
CA PRO A 27 -6.01 15.58 -2.87
C PRO A 27 -4.53 15.88 -3.19
N PRO A 28 -4.24 17.05 -3.78
CA PRO A 28 -2.87 17.51 -3.99
C PRO A 28 -2.06 17.53 -2.69
N GLY A 29 -0.81 17.05 -2.73
CA GLY A 29 0.10 17.03 -1.58
C GLY A 29 -0.22 15.97 -0.52
N CYS A 30 -1.08 14.99 -0.82
CA CYS A 30 -1.36 13.89 0.09
C CYS A 30 -0.12 12.99 0.30
N ALA A 31 0.34 12.91 1.55
CA ALA A 31 1.49 12.08 1.93
C ALA A 31 1.29 10.59 1.62
N GLU A 32 0.05 10.08 1.66
CA GLU A 32 -0.24 8.68 1.32
C GLU A 32 0.03 8.42 -0.17
N ALA A 33 -0.35 9.33 -1.06
CA ALA A 33 -0.05 9.21 -2.49
C ALA A 33 1.47 9.14 -2.74
N GLU A 34 2.24 9.97 -2.04
CA GLU A 34 3.71 9.95 -2.11
C GLU A 34 4.28 8.61 -1.62
N GLN A 35 3.76 8.06 -0.52
CA GLN A 35 4.19 6.75 0.00
C GLN A 35 3.92 5.61 -0.99
N VAL A 36 2.75 5.61 -1.64
CA VAL A 36 2.40 4.59 -2.64
C VAL A 36 3.34 4.67 -3.85
N LEU A 37 3.68 5.89 -4.30
CA LEU A 37 4.63 6.10 -5.39
C LEU A 37 6.05 5.65 -5.01
N LEU A 38 6.51 6.02 -3.81
CA LEU A 38 7.82 5.61 -3.29
C LEU A 38 7.92 4.08 -3.22
N PHE A 39 6.90 3.42 -2.69
CA PHE A 39 6.85 1.96 -2.61
C PHE A 39 6.91 1.32 -4.00
N ARG A 40 6.11 1.82 -4.96
CA ARG A 40 6.13 1.35 -6.35
C ARG A 40 7.51 1.46 -6.97
N ASP A 41 8.16 2.62 -6.85
CA ASP A 41 9.44 2.88 -7.51
C ASP A 41 10.57 2.09 -6.84
N TRP A 42 10.51 1.91 -5.52
CA TRP A 42 11.43 1.01 -4.80
C TRP A 42 11.35 -0.43 -5.31
N LEU A 43 10.15 -1.01 -5.41
CA LEU A 43 9.98 -2.40 -5.87
C LEU A 43 10.39 -2.62 -7.34
N ARG A 44 10.35 -1.57 -8.16
CA ARG A 44 10.86 -1.63 -9.54
C ARG A 44 12.37 -1.72 -9.58
N ALA A 45 13.06 -1.00 -8.69
CA ALA A 45 14.52 -0.96 -8.62
C ALA A 45 15.14 -2.10 -7.79
N ASN A 46 14.41 -2.67 -6.83
CA ASN A 46 14.94 -3.62 -5.85
C ASN A 46 14.29 -5.00 -5.98
N LYS A 47 15.00 -5.92 -6.65
CA LYS A 47 14.50 -7.27 -6.91
C LYS A 47 14.25 -8.07 -5.62
N SER A 48 15.13 -7.99 -4.64
CA SER A 48 14.99 -8.73 -3.36
C SER A 48 13.71 -8.36 -2.62
N ASP A 49 13.42 -7.08 -2.47
CA ASP A 49 12.22 -6.61 -1.78
C ASP A 49 10.94 -6.85 -2.58
N ARG A 50 11.04 -6.80 -3.92
CA ARG A 50 9.95 -7.23 -4.80
C ARG A 50 9.64 -8.71 -4.62
N ASP A 51 10.65 -9.55 -4.55
CA ASP A 51 10.49 -10.99 -4.39
C ASP A 51 9.94 -11.32 -3.00
N LEU A 52 10.40 -10.62 -1.94
CA LEU A 52 9.81 -10.67 -0.59
C LEU A 52 8.33 -10.28 -0.61
N TYR A 53 7.99 -9.13 -1.18
CA TYR A 53 6.61 -8.67 -1.28
C TYR A 53 5.72 -9.66 -2.05
N ALA A 54 6.23 -10.23 -3.14
CA ALA A 54 5.52 -11.22 -3.93
C ALA A 54 5.30 -12.53 -3.15
N TRP A 55 6.31 -13.03 -2.46
CA TRP A 55 6.21 -14.21 -1.61
C TRP A 55 5.17 -14.00 -0.49
N THR A 56 5.28 -12.91 0.28
CA THR A 56 4.32 -12.61 1.35
C THR A 56 2.88 -12.53 0.84
N LYS A 57 2.66 -11.89 -0.33
CA LYS A 57 1.32 -11.83 -0.92
C LYS A 57 0.77 -13.20 -1.30
N ARG A 58 1.63 -14.10 -1.82
CA ARG A 58 1.23 -15.45 -2.20
C ARG A 58 0.89 -16.28 -0.97
N GLU A 59 1.72 -16.24 0.06
CA GLU A 59 1.45 -16.90 1.35
C GLU A 59 0.13 -16.44 1.95
N LEU A 60 -0.12 -15.11 2.01
CA LEU A 60 -1.38 -14.58 2.52
C LEU A 60 -2.58 -14.98 1.65
N ALA A 61 -2.41 -15.11 0.34
CA ALA A 61 -3.48 -15.53 -0.56
C ALA A 61 -3.86 -17.02 -0.42
N THR A 62 -3.05 -17.84 0.27
CA THR A 62 -3.41 -19.23 0.59
C THR A 62 -4.41 -19.35 1.75
N ARG A 63 -4.68 -18.24 2.46
CA ARG A 63 -5.55 -18.21 3.63
C ARG A 63 -6.94 -17.74 3.25
N ASP A 64 -7.94 -18.19 4.01
CA ASP A 64 -9.30 -17.68 3.92
C ASP A 64 -9.43 -16.37 4.68
N TRP A 65 -9.96 -15.35 4.01
CA TRP A 65 -10.21 -14.03 4.58
C TRP A 65 -11.70 -13.74 4.59
N LYS A 66 -12.22 -13.36 5.75
CA LYS A 66 -13.63 -12.99 5.88
C LYS A 66 -13.90 -11.66 5.16
N TYR A 67 -12.96 -10.72 5.25
CA TYR A 67 -13.03 -9.43 4.57
C TYR A 67 -11.73 -9.11 3.82
N VAL A 68 -11.85 -8.39 2.70
CA VAL A 68 -10.68 -7.90 1.94
C VAL A 68 -9.78 -7.01 2.79
N GLN A 69 -10.36 -6.29 3.75
CA GLN A 69 -9.60 -5.45 4.67
C GLN A 69 -8.67 -6.28 5.57
N ASP A 70 -9.10 -7.43 6.06
CA ASP A 70 -8.27 -8.31 6.91
C ASP A 70 -6.99 -8.75 6.16
N TYR A 71 -7.15 -9.07 4.87
CA TYR A 71 -6.02 -9.38 3.98
C TYR A 71 -5.11 -8.15 3.75
N ALA A 72 -5.70 -6.96 3.58
CA ALA A 72 -4.95 -5.72 3.41
C ALA A 72 -4.15 -5.37 4.68
N ASP A 73 -4.74 -5.53 5.85
CA ASP A 73 -4.11 -5.30 7.15
C ASP A 73 -2.96 -6.29 7.39
N ALA A 74 -3.17 -7.58 7.09
CA ALA A 74 -2.12 -8.58 7.20
C ALA A 74 -0.91 -8.31 6.27
N LYS A 75 -1.14 -7.66 5.13
CA LYS A 75 -0.08 -7.22 4.21
C LYS A 75 0.61 -5.92 4.64
N SER A 76 -0.02 -5.14 5.50
CA SER A 76 0.47 -3.80 5.86
C SER A 76 1.85 -3.83 6.51
N ALA A 77 2.21 -4.92 7.21
CA ALA A 77 3.54 -5.09 7.77
C ALA A 77 4.65 -5.03 6.69
N VAL A 78 4.58 -5.87 5.65
CA VAL A 78 5.60 -5.90 4.58
C VAL A 78 5.61 -4.60 3.75
N VAL A 79 4.46 -3.96 3.58
CA VAL A 79 4.35 -2.68 2.86
C VAL A 79 5.03 -1.53 3.62
N ARG A 80 5.00 -1.56 4.96
CA ARG A 80 5.67 -0.56 5.81
C ARG A 80 7.15 -0.86 6.01
N GLU A 81 7.51 -2.13 6.16
CA GLU A 81 8.90 -2.55 6.40
C GLU A 81 9.83 -2.27 5.22
N ILE A 82 9.38 -2.52 3.99
CA ILE A 82 10.24 -2.38 2.80
C ILE A 82 10.77 -0.94 2.65
N PRO A 83 9.93 0.12 2.68
CA PRO A 83 10.41 1.51 2.65
C PRO A 83 11.21 1.92 3.90
N ALA A 84 10.92 1.34 5.07
CA ALA A 84 11.62 1.68 6.32
C ALA A 84 13.09 1.23 6.30
N ARG A 85 13.37 0.02 5.79
CA ARG A 85 14.74 -0.51 5.61
C ARG A 85 15.61 0.41 4.74
N VAL A 86 14.99 1.15 3.81
CA VAL A 86 15.67 2.12 2.94
C VAL A 86 16.07 3.39 3.68
N ARG A 87 15.16 3.90 4.53
CA ARG A 87 15.41 5.13 5.30
C ARG A 87 16.55 4.91 6.28
N GLU A 88 16.64 3.73 6.90
CA GLU A 88 17.75 3.36 7.76
C GLU A 88 19.07 3.16 6.98
N ALA A 89 19.02 2.55 5.78
CA ALA A 89 20.21 2.38 4.95
C ALA A 89 20.74 3.67 4.31
N LYS A 90 19.95 4.75 4.28
CA LYS A 90 20.32 6.07 3.71
C LYS A 90 20.68 7.14 4.75
N SER A 91 20.55 6.86 6.04
CA SER A 91 21.05 7.75 7.09
C SER A 91 22.58 7.63 7.20
N PRO A 92 23.36 8.70 6.98
CA PRO A 92 24.78 8.67 7.32
C PRO A 92 24.92 8.64 8.86
N GLY A 93 25.80 7.78 9.33
CA GLY A 93 26.42 7.94 10.65
C GLY A 93 27.41 9.11 10.64
#